data_AF-A0A1E7YNL0-F1
#
_entry.id   AF-A0A1E7YNL0-F1
#
_cell.length_a   1.000
_cell.length_b   1.000
_cell.length_c   1.000
_cell.angle_alpha   90.00
_cell.angle_beta   90.00
_cell.angle_gamma   90.00
#
_symmetry.space_group_name_H-M   'P 1'
#
loop_
_entity.id
_entity.type
_entity.pdbx_description
1 polymer ?
#
loop_
_entity_poly.entity_id
_entity_poly.type
_entity_poly.pdbx_seq_one_letter_code
_entity_poly.pdbx_strand_id
1 'polypeptide(L)'
;MILLSIVLLLILVGLELWSWRLQREQRQRAHALEDRLDHLEHALRELASAQVDLHRRVLAGGPDGAASLSVATPAASPAHAPPVPQVAAELGDPPAGLEDDRFTDDERYAKAQRLAMAGASARTIASQCRLSEEEAELLLRLRGRPSAAVPPQS
;
A
#
# COMPACT_ATOMS: atom_id res chain seq x y z
N MET A 1 29.79 45.50 -14.10
CA MET A 1 29.65 45.32 -12.63
C MET A 1 28.18 45.32 -12.20
N ILE A 2 27.39 46.36 -12.52
CA ILE A 2 25.97 46.48 -12.09
C ILE A 2 25.09 45.31 -12.56
N LEU A 3 25.15 44.92 -13.84
CA LEU A 3 24.35 43.80 -14.37
C LEU A 3 24.65 42.46 -13.67
N LEU A 4 25.90 42.19 -13.35
CA LEU A 4 26.30 40.95 -12.68
C LEU A 4 25.75 40.90 -11.24
N SER A 5 25.72 42.04 -10.55
CA SER A 5 25.10 42.15 -9.22
C SER A 5 23.58 41.90 -9.27
N ILE A 6 22.91 42.41 -10.30
CA ILE A 6 21.45 42.20 -10.47
C ILE A 6 21.15 40.72 -10.73
N VAL A 7 21.91 40.07 -11.62
CA VAL A 7 21.73 38.64 -11.90
C VAL A 7 21.96 37.79 -10.65
N LEU A 8 23.00 38.10 -9.87
CA LEU A 8 23.29 37.40 -8.61
C LEU A 8 22.14 37.53 -7.61
N LEU A 9 21.56 38.73 -7.46
CA LEU A 9 20.41 38.97 -6.59
C LEU A 9 19.19 38.15 -7.01
N LEU A 10 18.91 38.07 -8.31
CA LEU A 10 17.79 37.26 -8.82
C LEU A 10 17.97 35.77 -8.51
N ILE A 11 19.19 35.25 -8.63
CA ILE A 11 19.49 33.84 -8.32
C ILE A 11 19.29 33.58 -6.82
N LEU A 12 19.77 34.47 -5.94
CA LEU A 12 19.59 34.36 -4.50
C LEU A 12 18.11 34.33 -4.11
N VAL A 13 17.31 35.26 -4.66
CA VAL A 13 15.86 35.30 -4.39
C VAL A 13 15.17 34.04 -4.91
N GLY A 14 15.58 33.52 -6.08
CA GLY A 14 15.05 32.27 -6.61
C GLY A 14 15.36 31.07 -5.72
N LEU A 15 16.57 31.00 -5.17
CA LEU A 15 16.99 29.93 -4.25
C LEU A 15 16.21 29.97 -2.92
N GLU A 16 15.99 31.17 -2.36
CA GLU A 16 15.17 31.34 -1.15
C GLU A 16 13.71 30.93 -1.37
N LEU A 17 13.14 31.27 -2.53
CA LEU A 17 11.77 30.88 -2.86
C LEU A 17 11.65 29.36 -3.09
N TRP A 18 12.66 28.76 -3.72
CA TRP A 18 12.71 27.32 -3.96
C TRP A 18 12.92 26.55 -2.66
N SER A 19 13.81 26.99 -1.78
CA SER A 19 14.04 26.38 -0.47
C SER A 19 12.78 26.40 0.38
N TRP A 20 12.05 27.52 0.38
CA TRP A 20 10.79 27.65 1.09
C TRP A 20 9.72 26.71 0.55
N ARG A 21 9.62 26.58 -0.78
CA ARG A 21 8.68 25.63 -1.42
C ARG A 21 9.03 24.18 -1.03
N LEU A 22 10.30 23.81 -1.12
CA LEU A 22 10.77 22.47 -0.78
C LEU A 22 10.51 22.16 0.70
N GLN A 23 10.76 23.12 1.58
CA GLN A 23 10.51 22.97 3.01
C GLN A 23 9.02 22.81 3.32
N ARG A 24 8.14 23.50 2.59
CA ARG A 24 6.67 23.30 2.71
C ARG A 24 6.27 21.88 2.35
N GLU A 25 6.78 21.35 1.24
CA GLU A 25 6.48 19.98 0.81
C GLU A 25 6.96 18.96 1.83
N GLN A 26 8.15 19.15 2.41
CA GLN A 26 8.67 18.27 3.46
C GLN A 26 7.82 18.33 4.73
N ARG A 27 7.37 19.51 5.16
CA ARG A 27 6.47 19.64 6.33
C ARG A 27 5.14 18.93 6.11
N GLN A 28 4.58 19.01 4.91
CA GLN A 28 3.35 18.29 4.57
C GLN A 28 3.54 16.78 4.64
N ARG A 29 4.67 16.26 4.14
CA ARG A 29 4.99 14.82 4.23
C ARG A 29 5.19 14.37 5.67
N ALA A 30 5.84 15.18 6.51
CA ALA A 30 6.02 14.89 7.93
C ALA A 30 4.65 14.76 8.63
N HIS A 31 3.76 15.75 8.45
CA HIS A 31 2.42 15.70 9.03
C HIS A 31 1.60 14.51 8.52
N ALA A 32 1.66 14.21 7.21
CA ALA A 32 0.95 13.06 6.66
C ALA A 32 1.45 11.70 7.20
N LEU A 33 2.74 11.61 7.58
CA LEU A 33 3.28 10.41 8.23
C LEU A 33 2.85 10.33 9.70
N GLU A 34 2.83 11.47 10.38
CA GLU A 34 2.40 11.59 11.78
C GLU A 34 0.92 11.23 11.93
N ASP A 35 0.05 11.76 11.07
CA ASP A 35 -1.38 11.42 11.01
C ASP A 35 -1.60 9.91 10.79
N ARG A 36 -0.76 9.27 9.97
CA ARG A 36 -0.84 7.82 9.72
C ARG A 36 -0.39 7.01 10.93
N LEU A 37 0.66 7.45 11.62
CA LEU A 37 1.11 6.81 12.85
C LEU A 37 0.05 6.90 13.93
N ASP A 38 -0.56 8.07 14.11
CA ASP A 38 -1.67 8.26 15.03
C ASP A 38 -2.84 7.35 14.67
N HIS A 39 -3.22 7.27 13.38
CA HIS A 39 -4.31 6.40 12.96
C HIS A 39 -4.03 4.92 13.23
N LEU A 40 -2.79 4.45 12.98
CA LEU A 40 -2.38 3.08 13.29
C LEU A 40 -2.36 2.81 14.80
N GLU A 41 -1.91 3.78 15.61
CA GLU A 41 -1.91 3.64 17.06
C GLU A 41 -3.35 3.52 17.60
N HIS A 42 -4.28 4.33 17.08
CA HIS A 42 -5.69 4.24 17.46
C HIS A 42 -6.29 2.87 17.08
N ALA A 43 -6.03 2.38 15.86
CA ALA A 43 -6.50 1.07 15.44
C ALA A 43 -5.92 -0.08 16.30
N LEU A 44 -4.64 0.01 16.70
CA LEU A 44 -4.03 -0.96 17.59
C LEU A 44 -4.62 -0.93 18.99
N ARG A 45 -4.89 0.25 19.55
CA ARG A 45 -5.58 0.38 20.85
C ARG A 45 -6.99 -0.19 20.80
N GLU A 46 -7.71 0.04 19.71
CA GLU A 46 -9.05 -0.51 19.50
C GLU A 46 -9.01 -2.04 19.44
N LEU A 47 -8.11 -2.63 18.65
CA LEU A 47 -7.91 -4.07 18.59
C LEU A 47 -7.50 -4.68 19.95
N ALA A 48 -6.58 -4.02 20.66
CA ALA A 48 -6.16 -4.46 22.00
C ALA A 48 -7.34 -4.46 22.98
N SER A 49 -8.19 -3.42 22.94
CA SER A 49 -9.38 -3.35 23.78
C SER A 49 -10.39 -4.45 23.45
N ALA A 50 -10.62 -4.72 22.16
CA ALA A 50 -11.50 -5.79 21.70
C ALA A 50 -10.99 -7.19 22.11
N GLN A 51 -9.67 -7.40 22.09
CA GLN A 51 -9.06 -8.66 22.52
C GLN A 51 -9.24 -8.89 24.03
N VAL A 52 -9.08 -7.85 24.85
CA VAL A 52 -9.32 -7.92 26.30
C VAL A 52 -10.79 -8.26 26.59
N ASP A 53 -11.73 -7.66 25.87
CA ASP A 53 -13.16 -7.95 26.01
C ASP A 53 -13.51 -9.40 25.63
N LEU A 54 -12.94 -9.91 24.54
CA LEU A 54 -13.07 -11.33 24.16
C LEU A 54 -12.50 -12.25 25.23
N HIS A 55 -11.29 -11.98 25.73
CA HIS A 55 -10.66 -12.78 26.77
C HIS A 55 -11.47 -12.76 28.07
N ARG A 56 -12.07 -11.61 28.42
CA ARG A 56 -12.96 -11.48 29.58
C ARG A 56 -14.24 -12.30 29.41
N ARG A 57 -14.83 -12.32 28.21
CA ARG A 57 -16.01 -13.16 27.90
C ARG A 57 -15.68 -14.65 27.96
N VAL A 58 -14.50 -15.06 27.48
CA VAL A 58 -14.06 -16.46 27.56
C VAL A 58 -13.81 -16.88 29.02
N LEU A 59 -13.20 -16.02 29.84
CA LEU A 59 -12.99 -16.31 31.26
C LEU A 59 -14.30 -16.30 32.08
N ALA A 60 -15.25 -15.44 31.73
CA ALA A 60 -16.56 -15.38 32.38
C ALA A 60 -17.51 -16.50 31.89
N GLY A 61 -17.32 -16.99 30.66
CA GLY A 61 -17.99 -18.16 30.11
C GLY A 61 -17.29 -19.45 30.54
N GLY A 62 -17.53 -19.88 31.77
CA GLY A 62 -17.04 -21.17 32.29
C GLY A 62 -17.44 -22.37 31.41
N PRO A 63 -16.76 -23.53 31.56
CA PRO A 63 -16.82 -24.69 30.65
C PRO A 63 -18.17 -25.39 30.52
N ASP A 64 -19.21 -24.97 31.25
CA ASP A 64 -20.54 -25.60 31.21
C ASP A 64 -21.46 -25.04 30.10
N GLY A 65 -21.01 -24.05 29.34
CA GLY A 65 -21.75 -23.44 28.23
C GLY A 65 -21.52 -24.06 26.84
N ALA A 66 -20.69 -25.11 26.73
CA ALA A 66 -20.31 -25.71 25.43
C ALA A 66 -21.48 -26.39 24.67
N ALA A 67 -22.69 -26.44 25.23
CA ALA A 67 -23.81 -27.17 24.65
C ALA A 67 -24.79 -26.33 23.81
N SER A 68 -24.68 -25.00 23.71
CA SER A 68 -25.69 -24.23 22.95
C SER A 68 -25.19 -22.88 22.43
N LEU A 69 -24.36 -22.92 21.39
CA LEU A 69 -24.37 -21.86 20.37
C LEU A 69 -24.27 -22.54 19.02
N SER A 70 -25.45 -22.94 18.53
CA SER A 70 -25.72 -23.27 17.15
C SER A 70 -25.37 -22.05 16.30
N VAL A 71 -24.10 -21.96 15.91
CA VAL A 71 -23.71 -21.24 14.70
C VAL A 71 -24.38 -22.00 13.58
N ALA A 72 -25.44 -21.41 13.03
CA ALA A 72 -26.02 -21.80 11.77
C ALA A 72 -24.93 -21.66 10.70
N THR A 73 -24.25 -22.77 10.44
CA THR A 73 -23.37 -22.98 9.30
C THR A 73 -24.26 -23.46 8.15
N PRO A 74 -24.56 -22.66 7.11
CA PRO A 74 -24.93 -23.23 5.83
C PRO A 74 -23.64 -23.67 5.13
N ALA A 75 -23.41 -24.99 5.17
CA ALA A 75 -22.42 -25.65 4.35
C ALA A 75 -22.95 -25.86 2.91
N ALA A 76 -22.03 -25.71 1.96
CA ALA A 76 -22.00 -26.28 0.61
C ALA A 76 -22.67 -25.53 -0.58
N SER A 77 -21.81 -24.88 -1.39
CA SER A 77 -21.58 -24.97 -2.86
C SER A 77 -22.61 -25.66 -3.78
N PRO A 78 -22.71 -25.36 -5.11
CA PRO A 78 -21.72 -24.71 -6.00
C PRO A 78 -22.30 -23.68 -7.03
N ALA A 79 -21.42 -23.11 -7.85
CA ALA A 79 -21.71 -22.64 -9.23
C ALA A 79 -22.68 -21.46 -9.45
N HIS A 80 -22.17 -20.22 -9.37
CA HIS A 80 -22.50 -19.22 -10.40
C HIS A 80 -21.51 -18.07 -10.37
N ALA A 81 -20.79 -17.91 -11.49
CA ALA A 81 -20.01 -16.72 -11.79
C ALA A 81 -20.94 -15.49 -11.81
N PRO A 82 -20.52 -14.32 -11.31
CA PRO A 82 -21.25 -13.10 -11.62
C PRO A 82 -21.16 -12.84 -13.13
N PRO A 83 -22.27 -12.46 -13.79
CA PRO A 83 -22.25 -12.10 -15.19
C PRO A 83 -21.38 -10.86 -15.36
N VAL A 84 -20.38 -11.00 -16.23
CA VAL A 84 -19.65 -9.89 -16.84
C VAL A 84 -20.67 -8.99 -17.53
N PRO A 85 -20.78 -7.68 -17.22
CA PRO A 85 -21.42 -6.76 -18.12
C PRO A 85 -20.51 -6.60 -19.35
N GLN A 86 -20.83 -7.34 -20.41
CA GLN A 86 -20.30 -7.08 -21.75
C GLN A 86 -20.94 -5.80 -22.28
N VAL A 87 -20.13 -4.75 -22.37
CA VAL A 87 -19.98 -3.85 -23.52
C VAL A 87 -21.21 -3.69 -24.44
N ALA A 88 -21.90 -2.57 -24.31
CA ALA A 88 -22.40 -1.79 -25.44
C ALA A 88 -21.59 -0.48 -25.42
N ALA A 89 -20.63 -0.25 -26.31
CA ALA A 89 -20.85 0.22 -27.68
C ALA A 89 -21.59 1.58 -27.75
N GLU A 90 -20.98 2.62 -27.19
CA GLU A 90 -20.98 3.98 -27.76
C GLU A 90 -19.50 4.33 -27.96
N LEU A 91 -18.92 4.20 -29.15
CA LEU A 91 -19.06 5.12 -30.28
C LEU A 91 -18.98 6.60 -29.88
N GLY A 92 -17.86 6.97 -29.28
CA GLY A 92 -17.31 8.32 -29.34
C GLY A 92 -15.85 8.20 -29.75
N ASP A 93 -15.50 8.76 -30.90
CA ASP A 93 -14.12 8.83 -31.41
C ASP A 93 -13.15 9.30 -30.31
N PRO A 94 -12.09 8.53 -29.99
CA PRO A 94 -11.04 9.04 -29.12
C PRO A 94 -10.24 10.11 -29.88
N PRO A 95 -9.98 11.29 -29.28
CA PRO A 95 -9.14 12.29 -29.92
C PRO A 95 -7.76 11.69 -30.15
N ALA A 96 -7.35 11.72 -31.42
CA ALA A 96 -6.01 11.38 -31.84
C ALA A 96 -4.99 12.24 -31.08
N GLY A 97 -4.06 11.58 -30.40
CA GLY A 97 -2.89 12.20 -29.82
C GLY A 97 -3.00 12.38 -28.31
N LEU A 98 -2.37 11.48 -27.58
CA LEU A 98 -1.12 11.73 -26.86
C LEU A 98 -0.67 10.42 -26.20
N GLU A 99 0.62 10.17 -26.26
CA GLU A 99 1.30 8.95 -25.82
C GLU A 99 1.05 8.69 -24.33
N ASP A 100 0.23 7.67 -24.02
CA ASP A 100 -0.06 7.22 -22.66
C ASP A 100 0.95 6.17 -22.19
N ASP A 101 2.24 6.51 -22.30
CA ASP A 101 3.38 5.68 -21.90
C ASP A 101 3.77 5.91 -20.43
N ARG A 102 2.78 6.20 -19.57
CA ARG A 102 2.99 6.46 -18.14
C ARG A 102 2.05 5.64 -17.26
N PHE A 103 2.13 4.33 -17.36
CA PHE A 103 2.10 3.55 -16.12
C PHE A 103 3.36 3.94 -15.35
N THR A 104 3.20 4.83 -14.36
CA THR A 104 4.32 5.24 -13.51
C THR A 104 4.93 4.00 -12.86
N ASP A 105 6.26 3.95 -12.77
CA ASP A 105 6.99 2.80 -12.20
C ASP A 105 6.39 2.40 -10.84
N ASP A 106 6.00 3.39 -10.04
CA ASP A 106 5.37 3.23 -8.73
C ASP A 106 4.08 2.39 -8.76
N GLU A 107 3.21 2.57 -9.76
CA GLU A 107 1.98 1.79 -9.88
C GLU A 107 2.25 0.33 -10.26
N ARG A 108 3.26 0.11 -11.12
CA ARG A 108 3.71 -1.23 -11.50
C ARG A 108 4.29 -1.98 -10.31
N TYR A 109 5.11 -1.32 -9.51
CA TYR A 109 5.67 -1.86 -8.28
C TYR A 109 4.62 -2.09 -7.19
N ALA A 110 3.66 -1.18 -7.01
CA ALA A 110 2.55 -1.36 -6.06
C ALA A 110 1.67 -2.57 -6.43
N LYS A 111 1.38 -2.74 -7.72
CA LYS A 111 0.65 -3.93 -8.22
C LYS A 111 1.46 -5.21 -8.03
N ALA A 112 2.77 -5.18 -8.31
CA ALA A 112 3.66 -6.31 -8.10
C ALA A 112 3.71 -6.74 -6.64
N GLN A 113 3.72 -5.79 -5.71
CA GLN A 113 3.70 -6.05 -4.28
C GLN A 113 2.39 -6.72 -3.83
N ARG A 114 1.23 -6.30 -4.37
CA ARG A 114 -0.07 -6.95 -4.10
C ARG A 114 -0.11 -8.39 -4.60
N LEU A 115 0.40 -8.64 -5.81
CA LEU A 115 0.49 -9.99 -6.37
C LEU A 115 1.46 -10.87 -5.57
N ALA A 116 2.61 -10.32 -5.18
CA ALA A 116 3.54 -10.99 -4.28
C ALA A 116 2.83 -11.36 -2.97
N MET A 117 2.12 -10.42 -2.34
CA MET A 117 1.34 -10.67 -1.11
C MET A 117 0.35 -11.82 -1.26
N ALA A 118 -0.33 -11.91 -2.41
CA ALA A 118 -1.25 -12.99 -2.76
C ALA A 118 -0.57 -14.34 -3.05
N GLY A 119 0.76 -14.43 -2.98
CA GLY A 119 1.52 -15.66 -3.21
C GLY A 119 1.81 -15.96 -4.68
N ALA A 120 1.68 -14.96 -5.56
CA ALA A 120 2.00 -15.13 -6.97
C ALA A 120 3.50 -15.40 -7.19
N SER A 121 3.82 -16.23 -8.17
CA SER A 121 5.20 -16.51 -8.57
C SER A 121 5.83 -15.34 -9.33
N ALA A 122 7.17 -15.29 -9.37
CA ALA A 122 7.93 -14.25 -10.07
C ALA A 122 7.49 -14.07 -11.53
N ARG A 123 7.27 -15.18 -12.25
CA ARG A 123 6.81 -15.19 -13.64
C ARG A 123 5.41 -14.57 -13.82
N THR A 124 4.51 -14.82 -12.87
CA THR A 124 3.16 -14.23 -12.86
C THR A 124 3.22 -12.72 -12.57
N ILE A 125 4.10 -12.31 -11.66
CA ILE A 125 4.30 -10.89 -11.32
C ILE A 125 4.93 -10.14 -12.50
N ALA A 126 5.99 -10.69 -13.11
CA ALA A 126 6.69 -10.11 -14.26
C ALA A 126 5.74 -9.87 -15.44
N SER A 127 4.94 -10.88 -15.80
CA SER A 127 3.98 -10.78 -16.90
C SER A 127 2.83 -9.81 -16.62
N GLN A 128 2.31 -9.76 -15.39
CA GLN A 128 1.16 -8.91 -15.06
C GLN A 128 1.52 -7.44 -14.72
N CYS A 129 2.76 -7.19 -14.31
CA CYS A 129 3.25 -5.87 -13.93
C CYS A 129 4.22 -5.26 -14.94
N ARG A 130 4.48 -5.94 -16.07
CA ARG A 130 5.47 -5.51 -17.08
C ARG A 130 6.83 -5.21 -16.43
N LEU A 131 7.26 -6.10 -15.54
CA LEU A 131 8.55 -6.08 -14.86
C LEU A 131 9.43 -7.18 -15.45
N SER A 132 10.75 -7.03 -15.33
CA SER A 132 11.66 -8.14 -15.60
C SER A 132 11.48 -9.26 -14.58
N GLU A 133 11.79 -10.50 -14.98
CA GLU A 133 11.73 -11.65 -14.07
C GLU A 133 12.73 -11.51 -12.91
N GLU A 134 13.87 -10.86 -13.16
CA GLU A 134 14.90 -10.54 -12.17
C GLU A 134 14.39 -9.55 -11.10
N GLU A 135 13.68 -8.49 -11.51
CA GLU A 135 13.04 -7.54 -10.58
C GLU A 135 11.94 -8.20 -9.74
N ALA A 136 11.13 -9.06 -10.37
CA ALA A 136 10.08 -9.81 -9.66
C ALA A 136 10.68 -10.80 -8.64
N GLU A 137 11.79 -11.44 -8.97
CA GLU A 137 12.52 -12.33 -8.06
C GLU A 137 13.14 -11.54 -6.89
N LEU A 138 13.70 -10.35 -7.16
CA LEU A 138 14.25 -9.47 -6.14
C LEU A 138 13.17 -9.00 -5.15
N LEU A 139 11.97 -8.68 -5.63
CA LEU A 139 10.81 -8.35 -4.77
C LEU A 139 10.42 -9.52 -3.86
N LEU A 140 10.43 -10.75 -4.38
CA LEU A 140 10.16 -11.95 -3.58
C LEU A 140 11.26 -12.23 -2.56
N ARG A 141 12.53 -12.02 -2.93
CA ARG A 141 13.69 -12.19 -2.02
C ARG A 141 13.70 -11.15 -0.90
N LEU A 142 13.36 -9.89 -1.19
CA LEU A 142 13.21 -8.85 -0.18
C LEU A 142 12.11 -9.18 0.83
N ARG A 143 11.01 -9.79 0.39
CA ARG A 143 9.95 -10.30 1.28
C ARG A 143 10.38 -11.54 2.06
N GLY A 144 11.11 -12.45 1.40
CA GLY A 144 11.56 -13.72 1.96
C GLY A 144 12.76 -13.61 2.91
N ARG A 145 13.35 -12.41 3.07
CA ARG A 145 14.41 -12.18 4.04
C ARG A 145 13.75 -12.01 5.42
N PRO A 146 13.82 -13.00 6.34
CA PRO A 146 13.56 -12.70 7.74
C PRO A 146 14.55 -11.60 8.13
N SER A 147 14.02 -10.50 8.69
CA SER A 147 14.82 -9.47 9.33
C SER A 147 15.87 -10.17 10.19
N ALA A 148 17.13 -10.09 9.74
CA ALA A 148 18.20 -10.87 10.33
C ALA A 148 18.24 -10.56 11.83
N ALA A 149 18.07 -11.64 12.58
CA ALA A 149 18.20 -11.70 14.02
C ALA A 149 19.45 -10.94 14.47
N VAL A 150 19.23 -10.12 15.51
CA VAL A 150 20.26 -9.71 16.46
C VAL A 150 21.09 -10.95 16.83
N PRO A 151 22.42 -10.96 16.67
CA PRO A 151 23.23 -12.07 17.16
C PRO A 151 23.14 -12.11 18.70
N PRO A 152 22.93 -13.28 19.33
CA PRO A 152 23.09 -13.39 20.77
C PRO A 152 24.55 -13.08 21.10
N GLN A 153 24.74 -12.02 21.89
CA GLN A 153 26.04 -11.74 22.51
C GLN A 153 26.30 -12.84 23.53
N SER A 154 27.28 -13.68 23.24
CA SER A 154 27.91 -14.61 24.18
C SER A 154 29.22 -14.02 24.67
#